data_AF-A0A1X2LZ22-F1
#
_entry.id   AF-A0A1X2LZ22-F1
#
_cell.length_a   1.000
_cell.length_b   1.000
_cell.length_c   1.000
_cell.angle_alpha   90.00
_cell.angle_beta   90.00
_cell.angle_gamma   90.00
#
_symmetry.space_group_name_H-M   'P 1'
#
loop_
_entity.id
_entity.type
_entity.pdbx_description
1 polymer ?
#
loop_
_entity_poly.entity_id
_entity_poly.type
_entity_poly.pdbx_seq_one_letter_code
_entity_poly.pdbx_strand_id
1 'polypeptide(L)'
;MTPWRRHRIHRRRQPECQLCTESIYQAIYDPRITLTRPAKRRRRRRRCRVQGLELRGRLTNMTMIADRPAEVDDRVQVGHWEGDCLMGAGNRSAIGTWVDV
;
A
#
# COMPACT_ATOMS: atom_id res chain seq x y z
N MET A 1 -20.96 -38.34 7.55
CA MET A 1 -20.86 -36.98 8.13
C MET A 1 -19.58 -36.92 8.97
N THR A 2 -18.44 -36.63 8.36
CA THR A 2 -17.11 -36.77 8.98
C THR A 2 -16.64 -35.43 9.54
N PRO A 3 -16.22 -35.33 10.81
CA PRO A 3 -15.90 -34.06 11.42
C PRO A 3 -14.52 -33.57 11.00
N TRP A 4 -14.42 -32.27 10.80
CA TRP A 4 -13.22 -31.52 10.44
C TRP A 4 -12.10 -31.73 11.48
N ARG A 5 -11.17 -32.66 11.22
CA ARG A 5 -9.89 -32.71 11.94
C ARG A 5 -9.08 -31.47 11.55
N ARG A 6 -9.08 -30.49 12.44
CA ARG A 6 -8.13 -29.37 12.42
C ARG A 6 -6.74 -29.97 12.67
N HIS A 7 -6.01 -30.31 11.61
CA HIS A 7 -4.57 -30.59 11.72
C HIS A 7 -3.89 -29.29 12.15
N ARG A 8 -3.76 -29.12 13.46
CA ARG A 8 -3.01 -28.05 14.08
C ARG A 8 -1.54 -28.37 13.79
N ILE A 9 -0.96 -27.67 12.81
CA ILE A 9 0.44 -27.84 12.43
C ILE A 9 1.31 -27.27 13.57
N HIS A 10 1.58 -28.10 14.58
CA HIS A 10 2.62 -27.85 15.56
C HIS A 10 3.93 -28.41 15.02
N ARG A 11 4.52 -27.75 14.02
CA ARG A 11 5.77 -28.19 13.37
C ARG A 11 6.85 -27.10 13.39
N ARG A 12 6.92 -26.34 14.48
CA ARG A 12 7.81 -25.17 14.61
C ARG A 12 9.18 -25.49 15.26
N ARG A 13 9.43 -26.73 15.66
CA ARG A 13 10.64 -27.15 16.43
C ARG A 13 11.35 -28.40 15.89
N GLN A 14 11.02 -28.83 14.67
CA GLN A 14 11.67 -29.96 14.02
C GLN A 14 12.76 -29.43 13.07
N PRO A 15 14.03 -29.85 13.17
CA PRO A 15 15.11 -29.40 12.29
C PRO A 15 14.80 -29.69 10.80
N GLU A 16 14.08 -30.76 10.51
CA GLU A 16 13.59 -31.12 9.17
C GLU A 16 12.47 -30.19 8.64
N CYS A 17 12.07 -29.18 9.42
CA CYS A 17 11.04 -28.19 9.07
C CYS A 17 11.56 -26.75 9.10
N GLN A 18 12.87 -26.59 9.13
CA GLN A 18 13.48 -25.28 8.97
C GLN A 18 13.40 -24.90 7.49
N LEU A 19 12.66 -23.84 7.20
CA LEU A 19 12.56 -23.24 5.88
C LEU A 19 13.31 -21.92 5.91
N CYS A 20 14.20 -21.70 4.94
CA CYS A 20 14.75 -20.37 4.69
C CYS A 20 13.94 -19.66 3.60
N THR A 21 14.18 -18.36 3.45
CA THR A 21 13.54 -17.54 2.41
C THR A 21 13.73 -18.12 1.01
N GLU A 22 14.91 -18.66 0.72
CA GLU A 22 15.22 -19.24 -0.58
C GLU A 22 14.41 -20.51 -0.87
N SER A 23 14.26 -21.40 0.12
CA SER A 23 13.41 -22.60 -0.02
C SER A 23 11.95 -22.24 -0.31
N ILE A 24 11.46 -21.11 0.22
CA ILE A 24 10.13 -20.60 -0.09
C ILE A 24 10.06 -20.14 -1.55
N TYR A 25 11.04 -19.40 -2.04
CA TYR A 25 11.05 -18.94 -3.43
C TYR A 25 11.21 -20.09 -4.43
N GLN A 26 12.09 -21.04 -4.17
CA GLN A 26 12.25 -22.24 -5.01
C GLN A 26 10.92 -22.99 -5.14
N ALA A 27 10.18 -23.15 -4.03
CA ALA A 27 8.88 -23.79 -4.06
C ALA A 27 7.79 -22.97 -4.79
N ILE A 28 7.89 -21.63 -4.77
CA ILE A 28 6.97 -20.76 -5.51
C ILE A 28 7.18 -20.88 -7.03
N TYR A 29 8.43 -21.06 -7.46
CA TYR A 29 8.79 -21.09 -8.87
C TYR A 29 8.90 -22.51 -9.47
N ASP A 30 8.77 -23.58 -8.66
CA ASP A 30 8.75 -24.95 -9.17
C ASP A 30 7.39 -25.26 -9.83
N PRO A 31 7.34 -25.49 -11.16
CA PRO A 31 6.10 -25.79 -11.87
C PRO A 31 5.47 -27.14 -11.47
N ARG A 32 6.22 -28.01 -10.78
CA ARG A 32 5.74 -29.31 -10.29
C ARG A 32 4.89 -29.17 -9.01
N ILE A 33 4.94 -28.02 -8.34
CA ILE A 33 4.24 -27.79 -7.08
C ILE A 33 2.93 -27.04 -7.35
N THR A 34 1.81 -27.70 -7.11
CA THR A 34 0.50 -27.05 -7.13
C THR A 34 0.30 -26.19 -5.89
N LEU A 35 0.57 -24.90 -6.00
CA LEU A 35 0.31 -23.94 -4.92
C LEU A 35 -1.20 -23.69 -4.81
N THR A 36 -1.81 -24.16 -3.72
CA THR A 36 -3.19 -23.79 -3.42
C THR A 36 -3.22 -22.38 -2.85
N ARG A 37 -3.76 -21.42 -3.61
CA ARG A 37 -3.98 -20.06 -3.11
C ARG A 37 -4.91 -20.15 -1.89
N PRO A 38 -4.50 -19.71 -0.69
CA PRO A 38 -5.39 -19.73 0.46
C PRO A 38 -6.63 -18.87 0.14
N ALA A 39 -7.79 -19.32 0.61
CA ALA A 39 -9.05 -18.60 0.44
C ALA A 39 -8.83 -17.12 0.77
N LYS A 40 -9.22 -16.20 -0.14
CA LYS A 40 -9.05 -14.75 0.04
C LYS A 40 -9.58 -14.37 1.42
N ARG A 41 -8.69 -14.10 2.37
CA ARG A 41 -9.07 -13.57 3.68
C ARG A 41 -9.83 -12.27 3.40
N ARG A 42 -11.14 -12.25 3.67
CA ARG A 42 -11.95 -11.03 3.54
C ARG A 42 -11.24 -9.94 4.32
N ARG A 43 -10.66 -8.96 3.63
CA ARG A 43 -10.11 -7.77 4.28
C ARG A 43 -11.27 -7.15 5.04
N ARG A 44 -11.13 -7.03 6.36
CA ARG A 44 -12.09 -6.31 7.21
C ARG A 44 -12.24 -4.93 6.58
N ARG A 45 -13.44 -4.58 6.10
CA ARG A 45 -13.70 -3.25 5.54
C ARG A 45 -13.27 -2.23 6.59
N ARG A 46 -12.33 -1.35 6.25
CA ARG A 46 -12.03 -0.19 7.09
C ARG A 46 -13.35 0.55 7.25
N ARG A 47 -13.78 0.80 8.50
CA ARG A 47 -14.88 1.73 8.74
C ARG A 47 -14.38 3.09 8.27
N CYS A 48 -15.11 3.73 7.37
CA CYS A 48 -14.90 5.15 7.11
C CYS A 48 -15.02 5.87 8.46
N ARG A 49 -14.01 6.66 8.83
CA ARG A 49 -14.18 7.60 9.92
C ARG A 49 -15.32 8.52 9.49
N VAL A 50 -16.41 8.55 10.24
CA VAL A 50 -17.46 9.55 10.05
C VAL A 50 -16.73 10.89 10.09
N GLN A 51 -16.85 11.67 9.02
CA GLN A 51 -16.33 13.02 8.96
C GLN A 51 -17.05 13.80 10.07
N GLY A 52 -16.38 13.96 11.22
CA GLY A 52 -16.67 15.09 12.08
C GLY A 52 -16.35 16.38 11.31
N LEU A 53 -16.84 17.50 11.82
CA LEU A 53 -16.55 18.84 11.32
C LEU A 53 -15.06 18.92 10.89
N GLU A 54 -14.80 19.21 9.62
CA GLU A 54 -13.43 19.32 9.07
C GLU A 54 -12.70 20.46 9.80
N LEU A 55 -11.95 20.13 10.85
CA LEU A 55 -11.21 21.08 11.69
C LEU A 55 -9.90 21.56 11.03
N ARG A 56 -9.56 21.09 9.82
CA ARG A 56 -8.27 21.36 9.18
C ARG A 56 -8.13 22.78 8.62
N GLY A 57 -9.20 23.57 8.65
CA GLY A 57 -9.23 24.89 8.02
C GLY A 57 -9.20 24.78 6.49
N ARG A 58 -9.74 25.78 5.81
CA ARG A 58 -9.60 25.88 4.34
C ARG A 58 -8.34 26.68 4.07
N LEU A 59 -7.52 26.25 3.10
CA LEU A 59 -6.37 27.00 2.63
C LEU A 59 -6.86 28.34 2.03
N THR A 60 -6.46 29.45 2.65
CA THR A 60 -6.81 30.82 2.21
C THR A 60 -5.88 31.27 1.10
N ASN A 61 -6.36 32.10 0.17
CA ASN A 61 -5.59 32.67 -0.95
C ASN A 61 -4.96 31.62 -1.90
N MET A 62 -5.63 30.48 -2.11
CA MET A 62 -5.20 29.54 -3.15
C MET A 62 -5.67 30.02 -4.52
N THR A 63 -4.74 30.05 -5.47
CA THR A 63 -5.04 30.09 -6.90
C THR A 63 -5.53 28.70 -7.32
N MET A 64 -6.67 28.61 -7.99
CA MET A 64 -7.13 27.32 -8.53
C MET A 64 -6.22 26.90 -9.68
N ILE A 65 -6.06 25.59 -9.88
CA ILE A 65 -5.27 25.04 -11.01
C ILE A 65 -5.81 25.55 -12.36
N ALA A 66 -7.13 25.78 -12.46
CA ALA A 66 -7.77 26.32 -13.66
C ALA A 66 -7.35 27.77 -13.98
N ASP A 67 -6.90 28.53 -12.99
CA ASP A 67 -6.53 29.94 -13.13
C ASP A 67 -5.01 30.12 -13.31
N ARG A 68 -4.24 29.02 -13.40
CA ARG A 68 -2.79 29.11 -13.55
C ARG A 68 -2.40 29.60 -14.96
N PRO A 69 -1.28 30.33 -15.10
CA PRO A 69 -0.74 30.70 -16.41
C PRO A 69 -0.45 29.46 -17.27
N ALA A 70 -0.71 29.54 -18.58
CA ALA A 70 -0.52 28.42 -19.51
C ALA A 70 0.94 27.92 -19.57
N GLU A 71 1.91 28.81 -19.36
CA GLU A 71 3.35 28.48 -19.28
C GLU A 71 3.72 27.46 -18.20
N VAL A 72 2.83 27.24 -17.21
CA VAL A 72 3.02 26.23 -16.16
C VAL A 72 2.83 24.81 -16.70
N ASP A 73 1.98 24.62 -17.72
CA ASP A 73 1.72 23.30 -18.30
C ASP A 73 2.96 22.70 -18.97
N ASP A 74 3.81 23.55 -19.54
CA ASP A 74 4.99 23.12 -20.28
C ASP A 74 6.14 22.64 -19.36
N ARG A 75 6.08 22.95 -18.05
CA ARG A 75 7.07 22.53 -17.02
C ARG A 75 8.53 22.84 -17.36
N VAL A 76 8.78 23.77 -18.27
CA VAL A 76 10.13 24.10 -18.76
C VAL A 76 10.95 24.85 -17.71
N GLN A 77 10.29 25.59 -16.82
CA GLN A 77 10.94 26.38 -15.78
C GLN A 77 10.96 25.62 -14.44
N VAL A 78 12.09 25.75 -13.73
CA VAL A 78 12.21 25.28 -12.34
C VAL A 78 11.18 26.03 -11.49
N GLY A 79 10.21 25.30 -10.94
CA GLY A 79 9.07 25.86 -10.18
C GLY A 79 7.70 25.53 -10.77
N HIS A 80 7.61 25.15 -12.05
CA HIS A 80 6.35 24.70 -12.70
C HIS A 80 6.04 23.21 -12.44
N TRP A 81 6.88 22.55 -11.66
CA TRP A 81 6.81 21.11 -11.41
C TRP A 81 5.92 20.89 -10.19
N GLU A 82 4.72 20.36 -10.42
CA GLU A 82 3.80 19.97 -9.37
C GLU A 82 4.07 18.53 -8.92
N GLY A 83 4.30 18.33 -7.63
CA GLY A 83 4.39 17.03 -7.01
C GLY A 83 3.41 16.92 -5.86
N ASP A 84 2.64 15.83 -5.81
CA ASP A 84 1.79 15.56 -4.65
C ASP A 84 2.66 15.12 -3.45
N CYS A 85 2.36 15.68 -2.28
CA CYS A 85 2.96 15.26 -1.02
C CYS A 85 1.88 14.79 -0.06
N LEU A 86 1.94 13.52 0.35
CA LEU A 86 1.05 12.94 1.33
C LEU A 86 1.77 12.81 2.68
N MET A 87 1.27 13.55 3.67
CA MET A 87 1.77 13.49 5.04
C MET A 87 1.17 12.30 5.80
N GLY A 88 2.04 11.57 6.49
CA GLY A 88 1.71 10.49 7.41
C GLY A 88 1.13 11.01 8.73
N ALA A 89 0.71 10.07 9.58
CA ALA A 89 0.06 10.39 10.84
C ALA A 89 0.97 11.23 11.76
N GLY A 90 0.47 12.38 12.19
CA GLY A 90 1.21 13.31 13.06
C GLY A 90 2.46 13.90 12.42
N ASN A 91 2.49 14.02 11.08
CA ASN A 91 3.63 14.52 10.32
C ASN A 91 4.94 13.74 10.55
N ARG A 92 4.86 12.47 10.94
CA ARG A 92 6.03 11.62 11.24
C ARG A 92 6.64 10.94 10.01
N SER A 93 5.95 10.97 8.88
CA SER A 93 6.44 10.45 7.60
C SER A 93 5.80 11.23 6.47
N ALA A 94 6.41 11.17 5.28
CA ALA A 94 5.88 11.78 4.07
C ALA A 94 6.17 10.87 2.87
N ILE A 95 5.27 10.87 1.89
CA ILE A 95 5.51 10.31 0.56
C ILE A 95 5.32 11.46 -0.42
N GLY A 96 6.35 11.77 -1.19
CA GLY A 96 6.28 12.68 -2.32
C GLY A 96 6.30 11.91 -3.62
N THR A 97 5.50 12.34 -4.60
CA THR A 97 5.64 11.92 -5.99
C THR A 97 6.30 13.03 -6.78
N TRP A 98 7.36 12.69 -7.49
CA TRP A 98 8.00 13.56 -8.48
C TRP A 98 7.71 13.00 -9.86
N VAL A 99 7.32 13.88 -10.79
CA VAL A 99 7.21 13.54 -12.20
C VAL A 99 8.47 14.03 -12.87
N ASP A 100 9.21 13.12 -13.50
CA ASP A 100 10.32 13.47 -14.40
C ASP A 100 9.83 13.54 -15.84
N VAL A 101 10.42 14.41 -16.67
CA VAL A 101 10.08 14.58 -18.09
C VAL A 101 11.00 13.78 -19.00
#